data_AF-A0A1I5S5U0-F1
#
_entry.id   AF-A0A1I5S5U0-F1
#
_cell.length_a   1.000
_cell.length_b   1.000
_cell.length_c   1.000
_cell.angle_alpha   90.00
_cell.angle_beta   90.00
_cell.angle_gamma   90.00
#
_symmetry.space_group_name_H-M   'P 1'
#
loop_
_entity.id
_entity.type
_entity.pdbx_description
1 polymer ?
#
loop_
_entity_poly.entity_id
_entity_poly.type
_entity_poly.pdbx_seq_one_letter_code
_entity_poly.pdbx_strand_id
1 'polypeptide(L)'
;MKAEHKEDKRRRLREWHPEKERLALQWIDHFAEQMDRRFVQGALHVCDLGENIGNELNKERPALIISNNRINATSGTVQVLPLTGQVKTVTKKNKHGRDVETPEIRTHYVLYQNDYPFLDKTSAVKAENIRSVSKNRLGRHLGDIGEKDLQRIKSRMKWMFDM
;
A
#
# COMPACT_ATOMS: atom_id res chain seq x y z
N MET A 1 11.67 27.71 -2.82
CA MET A 1 10.40 27.36 -2.10
C MET A 1 9.27 26.99 -3.08
N LYS A 2 8.21 27.80 -3.30
CA LYS A 2 7.04 27.33 -4.10
C LYS A 2 7.32 27.07 -5.59
N ALA A 3 8.10 27.93 -6.25
CA ALA A 3 8.44 27.76 -7.66
C ALA A 3 9.32 26.52 -7.89
N GLU A 4 10.35 26.37 -7.07
CA GLU A 4 11.24 25.20 -7.01
C GLU A 4 10.47 23.89 -6.78
N HIS A 5 9.55 23.84 -5.82
CA HIS A 5 8.72 22.64 -5.61
C HIS A 5 7.84 22.30 -6.83
N LYS A 6 7.34 23.32 -7.55
CA LYS A 6 6.57 23.10 -8.79
C LYS A 6 7.47 22.53 -9.90
N GLU A 7 8.69 23.03 -10.01
CA GLU A 7 9.66 22.56 -11.00
C GLU A 7 10.09 21.12 -10.73
N ASP A 8 10.45 20.79 -9.50
CA ASP A 8 10.74 19.42 -9.08
C ASP A 8 9.56 18.48 -9.36
N LYS A 9 8.34 18.93 -9.06
CA LYS A 9 7.14 18.14 -9.33
C LYS A 9 6.96 17.89 -10.82
N ARG A 10 7.17 18.90 -11.67
CA ARG A 10 7.11 18.74 -13.14
C ARG A 10 8.17 17.76 -13.62
N ARG A 11 9.39 17.84 -13.08
CA ARG A 11 10.48 16.92 -13.42
C ARG A 11 10.11 15.47 -13.10
N ARG A 12 9.68 15.16 -11.87
CA ARG A 12 9.28 13.80 -11.48
C ARG A 12 8.13 13.25 -12.32
N LEU A 13 7.15 14.10 -12.68
CA LEU A 13 6.06 13.69 -13.56
C LEU A 13 6.53 13.34 -14.97
N ARG A 14 7.50 14.09 -15.51
CA ARG A 14 8.11 13.80 -16.81
C ARG A 14 8.96 12.53 -16.77
N GLU A 15 9.71 12.32 -15.69
CA GLU A 15 10.48 11.08 -15.46
C GLU A 15 9.57 9.85 -15.34
N TRP A 16 8.40 10.01 -14.72
CA TRP A 16 7.41 8.94 -14.57
C TRP A 16 6.66 8.58 -15.86
N HIS A 17 6.50 9.53 -16.79
CA HIS A 17 5.69 9.32 -17.99
C HIS A 17 6.15 8.13 -18.85
N PRO A 18 7.44 8.00 -19.22
CA PRO A 18 7.92 6.84 -19.98
C PRO A 18 7.68 5.52 -19.26
N GLU A 19 7.83 5.50 -17.94
CA GLU A 19 7.62 4.28 -17.14
C GLU A 19 6.14 3.88 -17.11
N LYS A 20 5.24 4.86 -16.99
CA LYS A 20 3.80 4.63 -17.11
C LYS A 20 3.43 4.06 -18.48
N GLU A 21 4.02 4.59 -19.55
CA GLU A 21 3.84 4.10 -20.91
C GLU A 21 4.34 2.66 -21.06
N ARG A 22 5.55 2.37 -20.56
CA ARG A 22 6.13 1.02 -20.51
C ARG A 22 5.19 0.02 -19.82
N LEU A 23 4.68 0.37 -18.63
CA LEU A 23 3.73 -0.48 -17.89
C LEU A 23 2.39 -0.65 -18.61
N ALA A 24 1.95 0.35 -19.38
CA ALA A 24 0.71 0.24 -20.15
C ALA A 24 0.88 -0.71 -21.35
N LEU A 25 1.99 -0.61 -22.08
CA LEU A 25 2.29 -1.49 -23.22
C LEU A 25 2.55 -2.93 -22.76
N GLN A 26 3.33 -3.13 -21.69
CA GLN A 26 3.57 -4.45 -21.12
C GLN A 26 2.29 -5.17 -20.69
N TRP A 27 1.28 -4.43 -20.23
CA TRP A 27 -0.01 -5.04 -19.90
C TRP A 27 -0.70 -5.64 -21.13
N ILE A 28 -0.59 -4.96 -22.28
CA ILE A 28 -1.17 -5.42 -23.54
C ILE A 28 -0.40 -6.65 -24.04
N ASP A 29 0.93 -6.56 -24.06
CA ASP A 29 1.81 -7.63 -24.56
C ASP A 29 1.69 -8.92 -23.73
N HIS A 30 1.57 -8.78 -22.41
CA HIS A 30 1.55 -9.91 -21.46
C HIS A 30 0.17 -10.15 -20.84
N PHE A 31 -0.92 -9.78 -21.52
CA PHE A 31 -2.27 -9.81 -20.94
C PHE A 31 -2.64 -11.14 -20.27
N ALA A 32 -2.45 -12.26 -20.97
CA ALA A 32 -2.81 -13.59 -20.47
C ALA A 32 -2.00 -13.98 -19.21
N GLU A 33 -0.69 -13.72 -19.23
CA GLU A 33 0.20 -13.96 -18.09
C GLU A 33 -0.21 -13.12 -16.90
N GLN A 34 -0.47 -11.82 -17.10
CA GLN A 34 -0.89 -10.93 -16.02
C GLN A 34 -2.24 -11.33 -15.42
N MET A 35 -3.16 -11.85 -16.23
CA MET A 35 -4.45 -12.34 -15.75
C MET A 35 -4.32 -13.61 -14.92
N ASP A 36 -3.42 -14.53 -15.28
CA ASP A 36 -3.19 -15.78 -14.54
C ASP A 36 -2.49 -15.56 -13.19
N ARG A 37 -1.74 -14.46 -13.03
CA ARG A 37 -1.09 -14.11 -11.75
C ARG A 37 -2.10 -14.07 -10.60
N ARG A 38 -1.86 -14.92 -9.59
CA ARG A 38 -2.70 -15.02 -8.40
C ARG A 38 -2.14 -14.21 -7.25
N PHE A 39 -2.90 -13.20 -6.84
CA PHE A 39 -2.60 -12.34 -5.71
C PHE A 39 -3.52 -12.66 -4.54
N VAL A 40 -2.94 -12.95 -3.38
CA VAL A 40 -3.67 -13.46 -2.21
C VAL A 40 -3.89 -12.34 -1.19
N GLN A 41 -5.07 -12.31 -0.56
CA GLN A 41 -5.36 -11.39 0.54
C GLN A 41 -4.42 -11.64 1.71
N GLY A 42 -3.83 -10.57 2.26
CA GLY A 42 -2.84 -10.68 3.32
C GLY A 42 -1.39 -10.71 2.81
N ALA A 43 -1.17 -10.91 1.52
CA ALA A 43 0.16 -10.87 0.94
C ALA A 43 0.65 -9.43 0.75
N LEU A 44 1.92 -9.19 1.06
CA LEU A 44 2.64 -7.98 0.68
C LEU A 44 3.42 -8.21 -0.60
N HIS A 45 3.30 -7.25 -1.50
CA HIS A 45 4.09 -7.18 -2.72
C HIS A 45 4.77 -5.83 -2.84
N VAL A 46 5.88 -5.81 -3.56
CA VAL A 46 6.40 -4.56 -4.11
C VAL A 46 5.38 -4.01 -5.11
N CYS A 47 5.00 -2.75 -4.95
CA CYS A 47 4.01 -2.10 -5.82
C CYS A 47 4.53 -0.75 -6.30
N ASP A 48 4.52 -0.54 -7.61
CA ASP A 48 4.83 0.74 -8.21
C ASP A 48 3.59 1.65 -8.27
N LEU A 49 3.52 2.59 -7.34
CA LEU A 49 2.46 3.60 -7.28
C LEU A 49 2.74 4.81 -8.17
N GLY A 50 3.91 4.90 -8.80
CA GLY A 50 4.28 6.01 -9.69
C GLY A 50 4.37 7.37 -9.00
N GLU A 51 4.36 8.45 -9.78
CA GLU A 51 4.35 9.82 -9.27
C GLU A 51 2.93 10.41 -9.39
N ASN A 52 2.27 10.67 -8.24
CA ASN A 52 0.85 11.10 -8.19
C ASN A 52 0.62 12.47 -7.57
N ILE A 53 -0.63 12.88 -7.41
CA ILE A 53 -1.02 14.26 -7.10
C ILE A 53 -1.10 14.48 -5.58
N GLY A 54 -0.60 15.62 -5.10
CA GLY A 54 -0.76 16.04 -3.71
C GLY A 54 -0.20 15.03 -2.69
N ASN A 55 -1.05 14.61 -1.75
CA ASN A 55 -0.70 13.71 -0.64
C ASN A 55 -0.92 12.22 -0.96
N GLU A 56 -1.21 11.89 -2.21
CA GLU A 56 -1.25 10.51 -2.66
C GLU A 56 0.14 9.87 -2.50
N LEU A 57 0.16 8.61 -2.06
CA LEU A 57 1.42 7.89 -1.91
C LEU A 57 1.98 7.52 -3.28
N ASN A 58 3.28 7.73 -3.42
CA ASN A 58 4.03 7.62 -4.67
C ASN A 58 5.17 6.60 -4.54
N LYS A 59 5.84 6.35 -5.67
CA LYS A 59 7.03 5.49 -5.82
C LYS A 59 6.74 4.01 -5.59
N GLU A 60 7.75 3.21 -5.86
CA GLU A 60 7.77 1.79 -5.54
C GLU A 60 7.86 1.58 -4.02
N ARG A 61 6.89 0.86 -3.47
CA ARG A 61 6.77 0.63 -2.02
C ARG A 61 6.06 -0.70 -1.75
N PRO A 62 6.25 -1.31 -0.58
CA PRO A 62 5.43 -2.44 -0.16
C PRO A 62 3.95 -2.06 -0.11
N ALA A 63 3.09 -2.93 -0.63
CA ALA A 63 1.65 -2.78 -0.55
C ALA A 63 0.99 -4.11 -0.17
N LEU A 64 0.09 -4.04 0.80
CA LEU A 64 -0.69 -5.16 1.30
C LEU A 64 -1.92 -5.36 0.42
N ILE A 65 -2.14 -6.58 -0.07
CA ILE A 65 -3.34 -6.94 -0.80
C ILE A 65 -4.50 -7.13 0.18
N ILE A 66 -5.58 -6.36 -0.03
CA ILE A 66 -6.73 -6.35 0.87
C ILE A 66 -8.01 -6.84 0.22
N SER A 67 -8.08 -6.85 -1.11
CA SER A 67 -9.16 -7.48 -1.86
C SER A 67 -9.21 -8.99 -1.63
N ASN A 68 -10.41 -9.57 -1.70
CA ASN A 68 -10.59 -11.00 -1.50
C ASN A 68 -10.04 -11.83 -2.68
N ASN A 69 -9.71 -13.09 -2.42
CA ASN A 69 -9.10 -13.98 -3.42
C ASN A 69 -10.01 -14.26 -4.63
N ARG A 70 -11.34 -14.18 -4.47
CA ARG A 70 -12.29 -14.44 -5.57
C ARG A 70 -12.14 -13.36 -6.65
N ILE A 71 -12.11 -12.08 -6.25
CA ILE A 71 -11.95 -10.98 -7.20
C ILE A 71 -10.51 -10.89 -7.72
N ASN A 72 -9.51 -11.21 -6.90
CA ASN A 72 -8.12 -11.21 -7.36
C ASN A 72 -7.83 -12.27 -8.44
N ALA A 73 -8.58 -13.38 -8.42
CA ALA A 73 -8.45 -14.45 -9.40
C ALA A 73 -9.03 -14.07 -10.77
N THR A 74 -10.04 -13.21 -10.83
CA THR A 74 -10.76 -12.90 -12.08
C THR A 74 -10.53 -11.48 -12.60
N SER A 75 -10.15 -10.53 -11.74
CA SER A 75 -9.92 -9.14 -12.09
C SER A 75 -8.50 -8.91 -12.58
N GLY A 76 -8.30 -8.01 -13.55
CA GLY A 76 -6.98 -7.50 -13.92
C GLY A 76 -6.40 -6.48 -12.92
N THR A 77 -7.16 -6.15 -11.87
CA THR A 77 -6.78 -5.22 -10.81
C THR A 77 -6.93 -5.83 -9.43
N VAL A 78 -6.14 -5.33 -8.49
CA VAL A 78 -6.10 -5.78 -7.09
C VAL A 78 -6.22 -4.55 -6.20
N GLN A 79 -6.99 -4.63 -5.12
CA GLN A 79 -7.05 -3.54 -4.14
C GLN A 79 -5.95 -3.72 -3.10
N VAL A 80 -5.16 -2.67 -2.92
CA VAL A 80 -3.98 -2.65 -2.07
C VAL A 80 -3.98 -1.50 -1.08
N LEU A 81 -3.33 -1.73 0.07
CA LEU A 81 -3.03 -0.74 1.08
C LEU A 81 -1.52 -0.48 1.11
N PRO A 82 -1.04 0.73 0.82
CA PRO A 82 0.39 0.99 0.78
C PRO A 82 1.02 1.15 2.17
N LEU A 83 2.28 0.73 2.33
CA LEU A 83 3.05 0.84 3.59
C LEU A 83 4.08 1.96 3.58
N THR A 84 4.07 2.83 4.60
CA THR A 84 5.09 3.88 4.79
C THR A 84 6.04 3.55 5.94
N GLY A 85 7.33 3.80 5.77
CA GLY A 85 8.30 3.74 6.87
C GLY A 85 8.22 4.93 7.82
N GLN A 86 7.45 5.98 7.48
CA GLN A 86 7.20 7.11 8.36
C GLN A 86 6.07 6.77 9.33
N VAL A 87 6.43 6.12 10.43
CA VAL A 87 5.48 5.75 11.48
C VAL A 87 5.37 6.91 12.47
N LYS A 88 4.17 7.46 12.62
CA LYS A 88 3.87 8.48 13.63
C LYS A 88 2.96 7.89 14.70
N THR A 89 3.44 7.90 15.93
CA THR A 89 2.73 7.36 17.09
C THR A 89 2.54 8.44 18.14
N VAL A 90 1.48 8.28 18.93
CA VAL A 90 1.12 9.12 20.07
C VAL A 90 0.82 8.21 21.26
N THR A 91 1.24 8.65 22.44
CA THR A 91 0.94 7.96 23.69
C THR A 91 -0.47 8.32 24.15
N LYS A 92 -1.33 7.31 24.34
CA LYS A 92 -2.69 7.48 24.87
C LYS A 92 -2.91 6.56 26.05
N LYS A 93 -3.66 7.03 27.05
CA LYS A 93 -4.12 6.17 28.14
C LYS A 93 -5.20 5.22 27.62
N ASN A 94 -5.00 3.93 27.84
CA ASN A 94 -6.03 2.94 27.59
C ASN A 94 -7.12 3.00 28.67
N LYS A 95 -8.17 2.19 28.52
CA LYS A 95 -9.28 2.06 29.49
C LYS A 95 -8.87 1.66 30.91
N HIS A 96 -7.64 1.18 31.10
CA HIS A 96 -7.07 0.81 32.40
C HIS A 96 -6.03 1.83 32.89
N GLY A 97 -6.01 3.04 32.31
CA GLY A 97 -5.12 4.13 32.71
C GLY A 97 -3.64 3.94 32.35
N ARG A 98 -3.28 2.91 31.58
CA ARG A 98 -1.90 2.65 31.14
C ARG A 98 -1.61 3.39 29.84
N ASP A 99 -0.43 3.95 29.76
CA ASP A 99 0.09 4.57 28.55
C ASP A 99 0.34 3.50 27.48
N VAL A 100 -0.28 3.68 26.32
CA VAL A 100 -0.15 2.80 25.17
C VAL A 100 0.23 3.65 23.97
N GLU A 101 1.28 3.22 23.29
CA GLU A 101 1.68 3.80 22.02
C GLU A 101 0.67 3.41 20.93
N THR A 102 0.07 4.39 20.28
CA THR A 102 -0.93 4.18 19.25
C THR A 102 -0.61 5.03 18.03
N PRO A 103 -0.99 4.60 16.80
CA PRO A 103 -0.81 5.45 15.63
C PRO A 103 -1.54 6.78 15.80
N GLU A 104 -0.90 7.88 15.37
CA GLU A 104 -1.48 9.22 15.41
C GLU A 104 -2.81 9.27 14.64
N ILE A 105 -2.84 8.65 13.46
CA ILE A 105 -3.99 8.56 12.59
C ILE A 105 -4.68 7.21 12.78
N ARG A 106 -6.00 7.23 13.03
CA ARG A 106 -6.78 6.03 13.38
C ARG A 106 -6.81 4.95 12.29
N THR A 107 -6.72 5.35 11.01
CA THR A 107 -6.67 4.44 9.86
C THR A 107 -5.30 3.78 9.67
N HIS A 108 -4.29 4.14 10.46
CA HIS A 108 -2.96 3.56 10.36
C HIS A 108 -2.84 2.29 11.19
N TYR A 109 -2.12 1.30 10.66
CA TYR A 109 -1.74 0.10 11.38
C TYR A 109 -0.24 -0.12 11.30
N VAL A 110 0.43 -0.32 12.43
CA VAL A 110 1.88 -0.54 12.45
C VAL A 110 2.17 -2.03 12.33
N LEU A 111 3.00 -2.39 11.38
CA LEU A 111 3.63 -3.70 11.24
C LEU A 111 5.09 -3.55 11.68
N TYR A 112 5.45 -4.27 12.73
CA TYR A 112 6.80 -4.22 13.30
C TYR A 112 7.73 -5.16 12.54
N GLN A 113 8.94 -4.69 12.25
CA GLN A 113 9.96 -5.50 11.58
C GLN A 113 10.31 -6.77 12.36
N ASN A 114 10.28 -6.71 13.69
CA ASN A 114 10.56 -7.87 14.54
C ASN A 114 9.54 -9.00 14.35
N ASP A 115 8.28 -8.66 14.06
CA ASP A 115 7.21 -9.65 13.79
C ASP A 115 7.22 -10.10 12.32
N TYR A 116 7.70 -9.22 11.42
CA TYR A 116 7.72 -9.42 9.97
C TYR A 116 9.11 -9.14 9.38
N PRO A 117 10.05 -10.11 9.42
CA PRO A 117 11.45 -9.90 9.01
C PRO A 117 11.65 -9.54 7.53
N PHE A 118 10.66 -9.80 6.68
CA PHE A 118 10.67 -9.39 5.27
C PHE A 118 10.45 -7.89 5.06
N LEU A 119 10.14 -7.13 6.12
CA LEU A 119 10.12 -5.67 6.10
C LEU A 119 11.51 -5.15 6.42
N ASP A 120 12.03 -4.24 5.60
CA ASP A 120 13.32 -3.57 5.86
C ASP A 120 13.29 -2.69 7.12
N LYS A 121 12.09 -2.31 7.59
CA LYS A 121 11.85 -1.50 8.79
C LYS A 121 10.39 -1.55 9.22
N THR A 122 10.16 -1.26 10.50
CA THR A 122 8.80 -1.02 11.04
C THR A 122 8.07 0.00 10.19
N SER A 123 6.87 -0.37 9.74
CA SER A 123 6.13 0.37 8.72
C SER A 123 4.65 0.48 9.06
N ALA A 124 4.01 1.58 8.67
CA ALA A 124 2.58 1.80 8.85
C ALA A 124 1.82 1.54 7.55
N VAL A 125 0.82 0.65 7.61
CA VAL A 125 -0.22 0.48 6.59
C VAL A 125 -1.18 1.67 6.70
N LYS A 126 -1.37 2.43 5.62
CA LYS A 126 -2.26 3.60 5.59
C LYS A 126 -3.59 3.22 4.94
N ALA A 127 -4.60 2.87 5.74
CA ALA A 127 -5.88 2.39 5.20
C ALA A 127 -6.62 3.46 4.37
N GLU A 128 -6.43 4.75 4.67
CA GLU A 128 -6.97 5.89 3.90
C GLU A 128 -6.38 6.03 2.50
N ASN A 129 -5.28 5.35 2.22
CA ASN A 129 -4.66 5.31 0.91
C ASN A 129 -4.96 4.01 0.15
N ILE A 130 -6.12 3.38 0.40
CA ILE A 130 -6.57 2.24 -0.40
C ILE A 130 -6.63 2.59 -1.89
N ARG A 131 -6.09 1.69 -2.72
CA ARG A 131 -6.05 1.89 -4.17
C ARG A 131 -6.35 0.61 -4.92
N SER A 132 -7.06 0.74 -6.03
CA SER A 132 -7.11 -0.31 -7.05
C SER A 132 -5.91 -0.13 -7.98
N VAL A 133 -5.08 -1.15 -8.14
CA VAL A 133 -3.91 -1.13 -9.01
C VAL A 133 -3.99 -2.26 -10.04
N SER A 134 -3.50 -2.01 -11.26
CA SER A 134 -3.29 -3.09 -12.24
C SER A 134 -2.31 -4.11 -11.67
N LYS A 135 -2.54 -5.40 -11.95
CA LYS A 135 -1.59 -6.47 -11.61
C LYS A 135 -0.18 -6.20 -12.16
N ASN A 136 -0.06 -5.46 -13.26
CA ASN A 136 1.24 -5.11 -13.83
C ASN A 136 2.07 -4.16 -12.95
N ARG A 137 1.43 -3.47 -12.00
CA ARG A 137 2.14 -2.62 -11.01
C ARG A 137 2.69 -3.43 -9.84
N LEU A 138 2.27 -4.68 -9.68
CA LEU A 138 2.70 -5.55 -8.60
C LEU A 138 3.90 -6.37 -9.06
N GLY A 139 4.99 -6.26 -8.31
CA GLY A 139 6.22 -7.01 -8.51
C GLY A 139 6.28 -8.24 -7.60
N ARG A 140 7.49 -8.49 -7.09
CA ARG A 140 7.79 -9.65 -6.23
C ARG A 140 6.96 -9.66 -4.96
N HIS A 141 6.63 -10.87 -4.50
CA HIS A 141 6.10 -11.13 -3.17
C HIS A 141 7.18 -10.86 -2.12
N LEU A 142 6.79 -10.25 -1.00
CA LEU A 142 7.67 -9.96 0.12
C LEU A 142 7.41 -10.93 1.29
N GLY A 143 6.14 -11.22 1.54
CA GLY A 143 5.71 -12.07 2.65
C GLY A 143 4.23 -11.88 2.94
N ASP A 144 3.71 -12.64 3.89
CA ASP A 144 2.30 -12.63 4.27
C ASP A 144 2.13 -12.17 5.70
N ILE A 145 1.11 -11.33 5.96
CA ILE A 145 0.78 -10.93 7.33
C ILE A 145 -0.11 -11.95 8.02
N GLY A 146 0.00 -12.01 9.35
CA GLY A 146 -0.86 -12.86 10.16
C GLY A 146 -2.31 -12.41 10.16
N GLU A 147 -3.22 -13.38 10.30
CA GLU A 147 -4.68 -13.15 10.26
C GLU A 147 -5.15 -12.12 11.29
N LYS A 148 -4.53 -12.11 12.49
CA LYS A 148 -4.86 -11.13 13.54
C LYS A 148 -4.61 -9.70 13.10
N ASP A 149 -3.51 -9.44 12.41
CA ASP A 149 -3.15 -8.12 11.91
C ASP A 149 -4.03 -7.73 10.72
N LEU A 150 -4.28 -8.68 9.81
CA LEU A 150 -5.19 -8.48 8.69
C LEU A 150 -6.59 -8.08 9.16
N GLN A 151 -7.13 -8.73 10.20
CA GLN A 151 -8.44 -8.37 10.76
C GLN A 151 -8.44 -6.98 11.41
N ARG A 152 -7.38 -6.61 12.14
CA ARG A 152 -7.25 -5.26 12.71
C ARG A 152 -7.14 -4.17 11.66
N ILE A 153 -6.54 -4.47 10.51
CA ILE A 153 -6.49 -3.58 9.35
C ILE A 153 -7.88 -3.47 8.71
N LYS A 154 -8.59 -4.60 8.50
CA LYS A 154 -9.97 -4.59 8.01
C LYS A 154 -10.91 -3.79 8.91
N SER A 155 -10.77 -3.88 10.24
CA SER A 155 -11.55 -3.05 11.18
C SER A 155 -11.32 -1.55 11.00
N ARG A 156 -10.10 -1.13 10.66
CA ARG A 156 -9.80 0.28 10.37
C ARG A 156 -10.42 0.74 9.06
N MET A 157 -10.47 -0.14 8.05
CA MET A 157 -11.17 0.16 6.81
C MET A 157 -12.68 0.27 7.02
N LYS A 158 -13.26 -0.63 7.80
CA LYS A 158 -14.68 -0.52 8.18
C LYS A 158 -14.96 0.83 8.83
N TRP A 159 -14.14 1.20 9.82
CA TRP A 159 -14.23 2.51 10.46
C TRP A 159 -14.09 3.69 9.47
N MET A 160 -13.18 3.59 8.51
CA MET A 160 -12.96 4.64 7.51
C MET A 160 -14.16 4.83 6.56
N PHE A 161 -14.90 3.76 6.28
CA PHE A 161 -16.06 3.78 5.39
C PHE A 161 -17.39 3.84 6.14
N ASP A 162 -17.38 4.09 7.45
CA ASP A 162 -18.57 4.06 8.32
C ASP A 162 -19.40 2.77 8.19
N MET A 163 -18.70 1.61 8.13
CA MET A 163 -19.28 0.26 8.06
C MET A 163 -19.07 -0.58 9.32
#